data_AF-A0A937Z983-F1
#
_entry.id   AF-A0A937Z983-F1
#
_cell.length_a   1.000
_cell.length_b   1.000
_cell.length_c   1.000
_cell.angle_alpha   90.00
_cell.angle_beta   90.00
_cell.angle_gamma   90.00
#
_symmetry.space_group_name_H-M   'P 1'
#
loop_
_entity.id
_entity.type
_entity.pdbx_description
1 polymer ?
#
loop_
_entity_poly.entity_id
_entity_poly.type
_entity_poly.pdbx_seq_one_letter_code
_entity_poly.pdbx_strand_id
1 'polypeptide(L)'
;MFLPTLAAAATISILLMYAFDAVLVESDGISHGYKNRLAAAAITNVKQELESVVRDNAHWAEAVRHSDEDRDPSWFAQTWGLGYGEEIYDAVFLVGEHGETLYASQTNDPFNVLNLHYNAYFSPDIQLLLEALPQDRAKFKYVSGIMRAGDGVATVTAAVISSNLVEQGPHTGRPKVLIFARMLGPKLLSDVSHKLGLDGLQIVRGQAATDGIMLLSPGGDPVAALSWDRLRTGSLLKAKFADMIWFVLSLFH
;
A
#
# COMPACT_ATOMS: atom_id res chain seq x y z
N MET A 1 47.49 -21.91 -42.84
CA MET A 1 46.79 -20.61 -42.97
C MET A 1 45.52 -20.51 -42.11
N PHE A 2 45.00 -21.60 -41.54
CA PHE A 2 43.71 -21.59 -40.81
C PHE A 2 43.77 -21.21 -39.32
N LEU A 3 44.95 -21.30 -38.70
CA LEU A 3 45.15 -21.02 -37.27
C LEU A 3 44.73 -19.59 -36.83
N PRO A 4 45.08 -18.50 -37.55
CA PRO A 4 44.66 -17.15 -37.14
C PRO A 4 43.16 -16.92 -37.28
N THR A 5 42.51 -17.57 -38.26
CA THR A 5 41.07 -17.47 -38.48
C THR A 5 40.27 -18.18 -37.38
N LEU A 6 40.73 -19.35 -36.94
CA LEU A 6 40.18 -20.08 -35.80
C LEU A 6 40.32 -19.29 -34.49
N ALA A 7 41.49 -18.69 -34.25
CA ALA A 7 41.72 -17.86 -33.06
C ALA A 7 40.82 -16.61 -33.04
N ALA A 8 40.64 -15.96 -34.20
CA ALA A 8 39.74 -14.82 -34.31
C ALA A 8 38.27 -15.22 -34.07
N ALA A 9 37.83 -16.35 -34.64
CA ALA A 9 36.47 -16.86 -34.43
C ALA A 9 36.21 -17.19 -32.95
N ALA A 10 37.13 -17.91 -32.30
CA ALA A 10 37.03 -18.23 -30.88
C ALA A 10 36.97 -16.98 -29.99
N THR A 11 37.79 -15.96 -30.29
CA THR A 11 37.79 -14.70 -29.55
C THR A 11 36.47 -13.95 -29.69
N ILE A 12 35.92 -13.89 -30.91
CA ILE A 12 34.60 -13.27 -31.17
C ILE A 12 33.49 -14.02 -30.43
N SER A 13 33.50 -15.35 -30.45
CA SER A 13 32.52 -16.17 -29.73
C SER A 13 32.56 -15.94 -28.22
N ILE A 14 33.74 -15.86 -27.63
CA ILE A 14 33.91 -15.56 -26.19
C ILE A 14 33.39 -14.15 -25.87
N LEU A 15 33.71 -13.15 -26.69
CA LEU A 15 33.22 -11.79 -26.50
C LEU A 15 31.70 -11.68 -26.61
N LEU A 16 31.10 -12.35 -27.61
CA LEU A 16 29.65 -12.41 -27.75
C LEU A 16 28.99 -13.09 -26.56
N MET A 17 29.62 -14.13 -25.99
CA MET A 17 29.12 -14.79 -24.79
C MET A 17 29.16 -13.87 -23.56
N TYR A 18 30.26 -13.15 -23.35
CA TYR A 18 30.36 -12.16 -22.27
C TYR A 18 29.33 -11.04 -22.42
N ALA A 19 29.13 -10.54 -23.65
CA ALA A 19 28.14 -9.52 -23.92
C ALA A 19 26.70 -10.04 -23.67
N PHE A 20 26.41 -11.27 -24.10
CA PHE A 20 25.11 -11.89 -23.89
C PHE A 20 24.82 -12.13 -22.40
N ASP A 21 25.79 -12.65 -21.64
CA ASP A 21 25.69 -12.84 -20.20
C ASP A 21 25.46 -11.50 -19.47
N ALA A 22 26.19 -10.45 -19.85
CA ALA A 22 26.01 -9.12 -19.29
C ALA A 22 24.59 -8.58 -19.56
N VAL A 23 24.07 -8.75 -20.78
CA VAL A 23 22.70 -8.33 -21.13
C VAL A 23 21.65 -9.10 -20.34
N LEU A 24 21.82 -10.41 -20.12
CA LEU A 24 20.85 -11.20 -19.37
C LEU A 24 20.85 -10.87 -17.86
N VAL A 25 22.02 -10.64 -17.27
CA VAL A 25 22.13 -10.19 -15.87
C VAL A 25 21.53 -8.80 -15.70
N GLU A 26 21.83 -7.88 -16.62
CA GLU A 26 21.25 -6.53 -16.62
C GLU A 26 19.73 -6.57 -16.81
N SER A 27 19.23 -7.47 -17.66
CA SER A 27 17.78 -7.68 -17.87
C SER A 27 17.07 -8.15 -16.60
N ASP A 28 17.67 -9.07 -15.84
CA ASP A 28 17.15 -9.51 -14.53
C ASP A 28 17.14 -8.34 -13.51
N GLY A 29 18.17 -7.49 -13.52
CA GLY A 29 18.27 -6.30 -12.67
C GLY A 29 17.22 -5.21 -12.99
N ILE A 30 17.05 -4.88 -14.27
CA ILE A 30 16.04 -3.93 -14.74
C ILE A 30 14.63 -4.42 -14.40
N SER A 31 14.37 -5.72 -14.60
CA SER A 31 13.09 -6.36 -14.27
C SER A 31 12.78 -6.24 -12.77
N HIS A 32 13.79 -6.44 -11.90
CA HIS A 32 13.64 -6.28 -10.46
C HIS A 32 13.30 -4.83 -10.06
N GLY A 33 14.08 -3.85 -10.55
CA GLY A 33 13.84 -2.44 -10.25
C GLY A 33 12.47 -1.95 -10.73
N TYR A 34 12.02 -2.43 -11.90
CA TYR A 34 10.69 -2.16 -12.42
C TYR A 34 9.58 -2.72 -11.52
N LYS A 35 9.69 -3.98 -11.08
CA LYS A 35 8.72 -4.61 -10.18
C LYS A 35 8.62 -3.91 -8.82
N ASN A 36 9.74 -3.47 -8.24
CA ASN A 36 9.73 -2.66 -7.01
C ASN A 36 8.91 -1.38 -7.18
N ARG A 37 9.11 -0.66 -8.29
CA ARG A 37 8.38 0.58 -8.59
C ARG A 37 6.89 0.31 -8.80
N LEU A 38 6.57 -0.78 -9.49
CA LEU A 38 5.19 -1.18 -9.77
C LEU A 38 4.44 -1.53 -8.48
N ALA A 39 5.07 -2.32 -7.61
CA ALA A 39 4.53 -2.67 -6.31
C ALA A 39 4.34 -1.44 -5.41
N ALA A 40 5.32 -0.53 -5.37
CA ALA A 40 5.23 0.72 -4.62
C ALA A 40 4.11 1.64 -5.15
N ALA A 41 3.99 1.74 -6.48
CA ALA A 41 2.92 2.49 -7.13
C ALA A 41 1.54 1.90 -6.82
N ALA A 42 1.40 0.57 -6.77
CA ALA A 42 0.15 -0.08 -6.42
C ALA A 42 -0.33 0.27 -5.01
N ILE A 43 0.56 0.17 -4.02
CA ILE A 43 0.25 0.54 -2.63
C ILE A 43 -0.06 2.04 -2.52
N THR A 44 0.68 2.87 -3.26
CA THR A 44 0.41 4.32 -3.33
C THR A 44 -0.98 4.60 -3.90
N ASN A 45 -1.41 3.88 -4.94
CA ASN A 45 -2.74 4.04 -5.53
C ASN A 45 -3.85 3.64 -4.55
N VAL A 46 -3.69 2.52 -3.82
CA VAL A 46 -4.65 2.10 -2.78
C VAL A 46 -4.80 3.17 -1.71
N LYS A 47 -3.67 3.76 -1.28
CA LYS A 47 -3.65 4.87 -0.33
C LYS A 47 -4.38 6.10 -0.88
N GLN A 48 -4.12 6.49 -2.13
CA GLN A 48 -4.74 7.65 -2.79
C GLN A 48 -6.25 7.47 -3.01
N GLU A 49 -6.69 6.24 -3.32
CA GLU A 49 -8.11 5.91 -3.41
C GLU A 49 -8.81 6.12 -2.06
N LEU A 50 -8.19 5.62 -0.98
CA LEU A 50 -8.70 5.84 0.38
C LEU A 50 -8.70 7.33 0.77
N GLU A 51 -7.67 8.09 0.38
CA GLU A 51 -7.61 9.54 0.57
C GLU A 51 -8.77 10.27 -0.13
N SER A 52 -9.07 9.89 -1.38
CA SER A 52 -10.20 10.46 -2.10
C SER A 52 -11.51 10.21 -1.37
N VAL A 53 -11.71 8.97 -0.92
CA VAL A 53 -12.94 8.55 -0.24
C VAL A 53 -13.10 9.25 1.10
N VAL A 54 -12.05 9.35 1.91
CA VAL A 54 -12.09 10.09 3.18
C VAL A 54 -12.37 11.57 2.93
N ARG A 55 -11.75 12.19 1.92
CA ARG A 55 -12.03 13.59 1.59
C ARG A 55 -13.49 13.81 1.26
N ASP A 56 -14.07 12.96 0.43
CA ASP A 56 -15.44 13.12 -0.03
C ASP A 56 -16.46 12.87 1.12
N ASN A 57 -16.07 12.13 2.16
CA ASN A 57 -16.90 11.84 3.33
C ASN A 57 -16.71 12.80 4.52
N ALA A 58 -15.49 13.33 4.72
CA ALA A 58 -15.16 14.22 5.83
C ALA A 58 -15.35 15.70 5.48
N HIS A 59 -15.21 16.08 4.20
CA HIS A 59 -15.45 17.44 3.74
C HIS A 59 -16.89 17.63 3.23
N TRP A 60 -17.87 17.32 4.08
CA TRP A 60 -19.28 17.31 3.72
C TRP A 60 -20.16 17.94 4.81
N ALA A 61 -21.11 18.78 4.41
CA ALA A 61 -21.98 19.51 5.33
C ALA A 61 -22.82 18.59 6.23
N GLU A 62 -23.33 17.48 5.68
CA GLU A 62 -24.10 16.49 6.42
C GLU A 62 -23.22 15.77 7.45
N ALA A 63 -21.96 15.50 7.12
CA ALA A 63 -21.01 14.94 8.06
C ALA A 63 -20.83 15.85 9.29
N VAL A 64 -20.71 17.17 9.08
CA VAL A 64 -20.66 18.16 10.17
C VAL A 64 -21.94 18.11 11.02
N ARG A 65 -23.12 18.19 10.39
CA ARG A 65 -24.42 18.22 11.10
C ARG A 65 -24.64 16.97 11.95
N HIS A 66 -24.41 15.79 11.37
CA HIS A 66 -24.60 14.52 12.08
C HIS A 66 -23.47 14.21 13.06
N SER A 67 -22.26 14.77 12.89
CA SER A 67 -21.21 14.62 13.89
C SER A 67 -21.39 15.55 15.08
N ASP A 68 -21.96 16.75 14.89
CA ASP A 68 -22.10 17.80 15.91
C ASP A 68 -23.46 17.86 16.60
N GLU A 69 -24.52 18.24 15.87
CA GLU A 69 -25.79 18.68 16.44
C GLU A 69 -26.77 17.50 16.63
N ASP A 70 -26.90 16.66 15.60
CA ASP A 70 -27.84 15.55 15.55
C ASP A 70 -27.08 14.22 15.48
N ARG A 71 -26.35 13.89 16.55
CA ARG A 71 -25.60 12.64 16.62
C ARG A 71 -26.54 11.46 16.45
N ASP A 72 -26.56 10.92 15.24
CA ASP A 72 -27.42 9.84 14.82
C ASP A 72 -26.56 8.61 14.46
N PRO A 73 -26.40 7.64 15.39
CA PRO A 73 -25.68 6.41 15.12
C PRO A 73 -26.22 5.63 13.92
N SER A 74 -27.51 5.77 13.60
CA SER A 74 -28.11 5.11 12.45
C SER A 74 -27.70 5.75 11.13
N TRP A 75 -27.48 7.07 11.11
CA TRP A 75 -26.92 7.77 9.96
C TRP A 75 -25.47 7.33 9.72
N PHE A 76 -24.63 7.25 10.76
CA PHE A 76 -23.26 6.74 10.61
C PHE A 76 -23.23 5.33 10.05
N ALA A 77 -24.10 4.44 10.52
CA ALA A 77 -24.21 3.08 9.99
C ALA A 77 -24.69 3.02 8.54
N GLN A 78 -25.61 3.89 8.13
CA GLN A 78 -26.12 3.94 6.76
C GLN A 78 -25.14 4.61 5.79
N THR A 79 -24.35 5.58 6.25
CA THR A 79 -23.47 6.40 5.40
C THR A 79 -22.04 5.88 5.37
N TRP A 80 -21.49 5.51 6.53
CA TRP A 80 -20.10 5.04 6.66
C TRP A 80 -20.02 3.57 7.10
N GLY A 81 -21.13 2.94 7.44
CA GLY A 81 -21.15 1.51 7.71
C GLY A 81 -20.75 0.72 6.47
N LEU A 82 -20.22 -0.47 6.74
CA LEU A 82 -19.54 -1.30 5.75
C LEU A 82 -20.47 -1.87 4.66
N GLY A 83 -21.79 -1.90 4.90
CA GLY A 83 -22.77 -2.27 3.86
C GLY A 83 -22.73 -1.42 2.57
N TYR A 84 -22.11 -0.24 2.59
CA TYR A 84 -21.87 0.61 1.41
C TYR A 84 -20.38 0.74 1.02
N GLY A 85 -19.45 0.38 1.91
CA GLY A 85 -18.02 0.67 1.78
C GLY A 85 -17.08 -0.53 1.76
N GLU A 86 -17.58 -1.77 1.91
CA GLU A 86 -16.78 -3.00 2.05
C GLU A 86 -15.75 -3.23 0.93
N GLU A 87 -16.03 -2.74 -0.28
CA GLU A 87 -15.08 -2.85 -1.39
C GLU A 87 -13.95 -1.81 -1.34
N ILE A 88 -14.07 -0.79 -0.48
CA ILE A 88 -13.21 0.40 -0.46
C ILE A 88 -12.39 0.50 0.84
N TYR A 89 -13.01 0.24 1.99
CA TYR A 89 -12.36 0.23 3.31
C TYR A 89 -12.91 -0.92 4.16
N ASP A 90 -12.12 -1.34 5.15
CA ASP A 90 -12.46 -2.47 6.02
C ASP A 90 -12.73 -2.05 7.46
N ALA A 91 -12.38 -0.81 7.81
CA ALA A 91 -12.77 -0.20 9.07
C ALA A 91 -12.97 1.30 8.96
N VAL A 92 -13.88 1.82 9.77
CA VAL A 92 -14.17 3.24 9.94
C VAL A 92 -14.23 3.59 11.42
N PHE A 93 -13.74 4.78 11.77
CA PHE A 93 -13.87 5.37 13.09
C PHE A 93 -14.25 6.84 13.00
N LEU A 94 -15.19 7.27 13.83
CA LEU A 94 -15.41 8.68 14.16
C LEU A 94 -14.81 8.94 15.53
N VAL A 95 -13.84 9.85 15.60
CA VAL A 95 -13.17 10.25 16.84
C VAL A 95 -13.69 11.62 17.29
N GLY A 96 -14.09 11.69 18.55
CA GLY A 96 -14.62 12.88 19.21
C GLY A 96 -13.56 13.86 19.66
N GLU A 97 -14.03 14.99 20.18
CA GLU A 97 -13.21 16.15 20.54
C GLU A 97 -12.27 15.88 21.73
N HIS A 98 -12.60 14.88 22.55
CA HIS A 98 -11.81 14.43 23.70
C HIS A 98 -10.98 13.17 23.40
N GLY A 99 -10.93 12.74 22.13
CA GLY A 99 -10.22 11.54 21.71
C GLY A 99 -10.96 10.23 22.02
N GLU A 100 -12.24 10.30 22.32
CA GLU A 100 -13.14 9.15 22.45
C GLU A 100 -13.57 8.62 21.08
N THR A 101 -13.89 7.34 20.98
CA THR A 101 -14.51 6.78 19.75
C THR A 101 -16.01 7.01 19.81
N LEU A 102 -16.55 7.79 18.87
CA LEU A 102 -17.98 8.11 18.79
C LEU A 102 -18.76 7.10 17.94
N TYR A 103 -18.11 6.49 16.96
CA TYR A 103 -18.64 5.45 16.10
C TYR A 103 -17.48 4.62 15.55
N ALA A 104 -17.68 3.32 15.38
CA ALA A 104 -16.73 2.43 14.74
C ALA A 104 -17.44 1.31 13.98
N SER A 105 -16.89 0.84 12.87
CA SER A 105 -17.37 -0.37 12.20
C SER A 105 -16.20 -1.06 11.51
N GLN A 106 -16.20 -2.40 11.48
CA GLN A 106 -15.16 -3.21 10.83
C GLN A 106 -15.76 -4.46 10.15
N THR A 107 -15.14 -4.95 9.08
CA THR A 107 -15.75 -5.98 8.20
C THR A 107 -16.08 -7.28 8.94
N ASN A 108 -15.25 -7.66 9.90
CA ASN A 108 -15.44 -8.91 10.65
C ASN A 108 -16.42 -8.79 11.82
N ASP A 109 -16.86 -7.57 12.15
CA ASP A 109 -17.80 -7.32 13.24
C ASP A 109 -18.58 -6.01 13.04
N PRO A 110 -19.45 -5.94 12.00
CA PRO A 110 -20.08 -4.68 11.59
C PRO A 110 -21.09 -4.15 12.61
N PHE A 111 -21.53 -4.97 13.56
CA PHE A 111 -22.55 -4.64 14.56
C PHE A 111 -21.99 -4.32 15.96
N ASN A 112 -20.70 -4.57 16.23
CA ASN A 112 -20.06 -4.27 17.51
C ASN A 112 -19.46 -2.85 17.54
N VAL A 113 -20.30 -1.89 17.18
CA VAL A 113 -19.94 -0.49 16.92
C VAL A 113 -19.45 0.25 18.18
N LEU A 114 -19.84 -0.20 19.37
CA LEU A 114 -19.64 0.53 20.63
C LEU A 114 -18.44 0.08 21.46
N ASN A 115 -17.84 -1.08 21.18
CA ASN A 115 -16.71 -1.60 21.98
C ASN A 115 -15.34 -1.49 21.28
N LEU A 116 -15.31 -1.06 20.02
CA LEU A 116 -14.09 -0.93 19.26
C LEU A 116 -13.52 0.48 19.40
N HIS A 117 -12.38 0.60 20.06
CA HIS A 117 -11.68 1.87 20.22
C HIS A 117 -10.55 2.00 19.18
N TYR A 118 -10.44 3.16 18.51
CA TYR A 118 -9.42 3.35 17.47
C TYR A 118 -7.99 3.14 17.99
N ASN A 119 -7.72 3.52 19.25
CA ASN A 119 -6.41 3.38 19.88
C ASN A 119 -6.05 1.93 20.25
N ALA A 120 -7.03 1.03 20.32
CA ALA A 120 -6.81 -0.41 20.47
C ALA A 120 -6.73 -1.11 19.11
N TYR A 121 -7.36 -0.55 18.08
CA TYR A 121 -7.36 -1.10 16.73
C TYR A 121 -6.07 -0.76 15.96
N PHE A 122 -5.57 0.47 16.05
CA PHE A 122 -4.36 0.92 15.33
C PHE A 122 -3.11 0.84 16.21
N SER A 123 -1.93 0.72 15.59
CA SER A 123 -0.67 0.94 16.32
C SER A 123 -0.59 2.37 16.89
N PRO A 124 0.30 2.62 17.88
CA PRO A 124 0.49 3.96 18.45
C PRO A 124 0.80 5.06 17.42
N ASP A 125 1.31 4.70 16.23
CA ASP A 125 1.58 5.64 15.12
C ASP A 125 0.34 6.41 14.65
N ILE A 126 -0.88 5.95 14.96
CA ILE A 126 -2.10 6.70 14.67
C ILE A 126 -2.07 8.10 15.30
N GLN A 127 -1.42 8.26 16.46
CA GLN A 127 -1.31 9.56 17.11
C GLN A 127 -0.49 10.55 16.27
N LEU A 128 0.54 10.09 15.56
CA LEU A 128 1.33 10.94 14.65
C LEU A 128 0.47 11.50 13.51
N LEU A 129 -0.50 10.70 13.02
CA LEU A 129 -1.46 11.20 12.04
C LEU A 129 -2.40 12.23 12.68
N LEU A 130 -3.00 11.90 13.82
CA LEU A 130 -3.96 12.79 14.48
C LEU A 130 -3.34 14.15 14.89
N GLU A 131 -2.08 14.16 15.32
CA GLU A 131 -1.32 15.37 15.66
C GLU A 131 -0.99 16.24 14.44
N ALA A 132 -0.88 15.64 13.25
CA ALA A 132 -0.63 16.37 12.01
C ALA A 132 -1.87 17.08 11.45
N LEU A 133 -3.05 16.82 12.01
CA LEU A 133 -4.31 17.50 11.64
C LEU A 133 -4.41 18.88 12.31
N PRO A 134 -5.04 19.87 11.65
CA PRO A 134 -5.21 21.19 12.22
C PRO A 134 -6.15 21.11 13.44
N GLN A 135 -5.94 22.00 14.41
CA GLN A 135 -6.86 22.16 15.54
C GLN A 135 -8.08 23.01 15.17
N ASP A 136 -7.97 23.78 14.08
CA ASP A 136 -9.04 24.61 13.55
C ASP A 136 -10.00 23.74 12.73
N ARG A 137 -11.21 23.49 13.27
CA ARG A 137 -12.23 22.66 12.63
C ARG A 137 -12.74 23.19 11.30
N ALA A 138 -12.59 24.49 11.01
CA ALA A 138 -12.96 25.06 9.73
C ALA A 138 -11.93 24.75 8.62
N LYS A 139 -10.72 24.30 8.99
CA LYS A 139 -9.66 23.95 8.04
C LYS A 139 -9.70 22.47 7.73
N PHE A 140 -10.23 22.15 6.56
CA PHE A 140 -10.16 20.80 6.05
C PHE A 140 -8.69 20.38 5.82
N LYS A 141 -8.33 19.21 6.37
CA LYS A 141 -7.08 18.51 6.07
C LYS A 141 -7.29 17.02 6.27
N TYR A 142 -6.63 16.24 5.44
CA TYR A 142 -6.46 14.81 5.64
C TYR A 142 -4.98 14.45 5.71
N VAL A 143 -4.69 13.33 6.36
CA VAL A 143 -3.37 12.73 6.48
C VAL A 143 -3.49 11.22 6.38
N SER A 144 -2.44 10.57 5.91
CA SER A 144 -2.53 9.18 5.52
C SER A 144 -1.18 8.47 5.71
N GLY A 145 -1.24 7.22 6.13
CA GLY A 145 -0.07 6.40 6.44
C GLY A 145 -0.33 4.92 6.23
N ILE A 146 0.70 4.12 6.49
CA ILE A 146 0.59 2.66 6.55
C ILE A 146 0.96 2.26 7.98
N MET A 147 0.19 1.39 8.62
CA MET A 147 0.48 0.97 9.99
C MET A 147 -0.15 -0.38 10.30
N ARG A 148 0.14 -0.93 11.48
CA ARG A 148 -0.60 -2.09 11.99
C ARG A 148 -2.01 -1.67 12.39
N ALA A 149 -2.98 -2.48 11.99
CA ALA A 149 -4.39 -2.28 12.26
C ALA A 149 -5.05 -3.65 12.46
N GLY A 150 -5.72 -3.86 13.59
CA GLY A 150 -6.17 -5.18 14.02
C GLY A 150 -5.03 -6.21 13.95
N ASP A 151 -5.28 -7.33 13.26
CA ASP A 151 -4.30 -8.42 13.11
C ASP A 151 -3.34 -8.27 11.90
N GLY A 152 -3.46 -7.17 11.16
CA GLY A 152 -2.77 -6.98 9.88
C GLY A 152 -2.12 -5.62 9.71
N VAL A 153 -1.89 -5.27 8.45
CA VAL A 153 -1.33 -3.99 8.01
C VAL A 153 -2.36 -3.32 7.13
N ALA A 154 -2.56 -2.03 7.33
CA ALA A 154 -3.52 -1.24 6.57
C ALA A 154 -2.88 0.04 6.08
N THR A 155 -3.39 0.55 4.96
CA THR A 155 -3.35 2.00 4.75
C THR A 155 -4.47 2.64 5.56
N VAL A 156 -4.15 3.74 6.24
CA VAL A 156 -5.04 4.45 7.14
C VAL A 156 -5.04 5.91 6.74
N THR A 157 -6.22 6.49 6.58
CA THR A 157 -6.40 7.91 6.29
C THR A 157 -7.32 8.52 7.33
N ALA A 158 -6.89 9.62 7.92
CA ALA A 158 -7.64 10.41 8.89
C ALA A 158 -7.87 11.83 8.35
N ALA A 159 -9.06 12.38 8.56
CA ALA A 159 -9.38 13.74 8.15
C ALA A 159 -10.25 14.47 9.18
N VAL A 160 -10.03 15.77 9.28
CA VAL A 160 -10.94 16.67 10.02
C VAL A 160 -12.29 16.68 9.33
N ILE A 161 -13.37 16.52 10.10
CA ILE A 161 -14.73 16.73 9.60
C ILE A 161 -14.99 18.23 9.54
N SER A 162 -15.18 18.74 8.33
CA SER A 162 -15.41 20.17 8.11
C SER A 162 -16.29 20.41 6.89
N SER A 163 -16.80 21.62 6.77
CA SER A 163 -17.52 22.04 5.58
C SER A 163 -17.43 23.55 5.42
N ASN A 164 -17.30 24.01 4.18
CA ASN A 164 -17.40 25.44 3.84
C ASN A 164 -18.85 25.91 3.71
N LEU A 165 -19.83 25.00 3.75
CA LEU A 165 -21.27 25.30 3.61
C LEU A 165 -21.98 25.51 4.95
N VAL A 166 -21.34 25.18 6.06
CA VAL A 166 -21.90 25.31 7.41
C VAL A 166 -20.91 26.07 8.27
N GLU A 167 -21.40 27.10 8.95
CA GLU A 167 -20.55 27.87 9.86
C GLU A 167 -20.26 27.03 11.10
N GLN A 168 -19.04 26.51 11.18
CA GLN A 168 -18.56 25.82 12.36
C GLN A 168 -18.08 26.88 13.34
N GLY A 169 -18.94 27.26 14.30
CA GLY A 169 -18.63 28.28 15.31
C GLY A 169 -17.35 28.01 16.12
N PRO A 170 -16.90 28.97 16.96
CA PRO A 170 -15.70 28.79 17.76
C PRO A 170 -15.82 27.56 18.67
N HIS A 171 -14.79 26.71 18.70
CA HIS A 171 -14.77 25.49 19.49
C HIS A 171 -13.46 25.38 20.30
N THR A 172 -13.54 24.81 21.50
CA THR A 172 -12.44 24.77 22.49
C THR A 172 -11.81 23.39 22.67
N GLY A 173 -11.95 22.50 21.68
CA GLY A 173 -11.43 21.13 21.67
C GLY A 173 -10.78 20.75 20.33
N ARG A 174 -10.31 19.51 20.22
CA ARG A 174 -9.80 18.98 18.95
C ARG A 174 -10.97 18.82 17.97
N PRO A 175 -10.79 19.03 16.67
CA PRO A 175 -11.85 18.72 15.71
C PRO A 175 -12.19 17.23 15.74
N LYS A 176 -13.44 16.91 15.40
CA LYS A 176 -13.83 15.53 15.14
C LYS A 176 -13.12 15.02 13.90
N VAL A 177 -12.69 13.77 13.95
CA VAL A 177 -11.88 13.14 12.91
C VAL A 177 -12.57 11.89 12.39
N LEU A 178 -12.68 11.79 11.07
CA LEU A 178 -13.06 10.56 10.39
C LEU A 178 -11.81 9.79 10.00
N ILE A 179 -11.73 8.51 10.37
CA ILE A 179 -10.60 7.63 10.05
C ILE A 179 -11.13 6.44 9.29
N PHE A 180 -10.66 6.24 8.05
CA PHE A 180 -10.88 4.99 7.31
C PHE A 180 -9.59 4.19 7.24
N ALA A 181 -9.72 2.86 7.23
CA ALA A 181 -8.61 1.94 7.06
C ALA A 181 -8.94 0.88 6.01
N ARG A 182 -7.99 0.63 5.12
CA ARG A 182 -8.05 -0.43 4.10
C ARG A 182 -6.93 -1.42 4.35
N MET A 183 -7.29 -2.64 4.71
CA MET A 183 -6.37 -3.73 4.99
C MET A 183 -5.63 -4.12 3.72
N LEU A 184 -4.30 -4.21 3.81
CA LEU A 184 -3.44 -4.76 2.78
C LEU A 184 -3.45 -6.30 2.89
N GLY A 185 -4.66 -6.87 2.83
CA GLY A 185 -4.91 -8.29 3.02
C GLY A 185 -4.83 -9.11 1.73
N PRO A 186 -4.95 -10.44 1.84
CA PRO A 186 -4.79 -11.36 0.70
C PRO A 186 -5.67 -11.04 -0.51
N LYS A 187 -6.93 -10.64 -0.30
CA LYS A 187 -7.86 -10.28 -1.38
C LYS A 187 -7.32 -9.11 -2.22
N LEU A 188 -7.00 -7.99 -1.57
CA LEU A 188 -6.47 -6.80 -2.24
C LEU A 188 -5.14 -7.10 -2.94
N LEU A 189 -4.23 -7.83 -2.27
CA LEU A 189 -2.93 -8.16 -2.86
C LEU A 189 -3.07 -9.11 -4.05
N SER A 190 -4.03 -10.03 -4.03
CA SER A 190 -4.34 -10.90 -5.18
C SER A 190 -4.83 -10.09 -6.38
N ASP A 191 -5.72 -9.12 -6.17
CA ASP A 191 -6.22 -8.25 -7.25
C ASP A 191 -5.09 -7.40 -7.85
N VAL A 192 -4.20 -6.88 -7.02
CA VAL A 192 -3.00 -6.15 -7.45
C VAL A 192 -2.04 -7.07 -8.21
N SER A 193 -1.77 -8.26 -7.68
CA SER A 193 -0.93 -9.30 -8.31
C SER A 193 -1.39 -9.58 -9.73
N HIS A 194 -2.68 -9.85 -9.91
CA HIS A 194 -3.26 -10.17 -11.21
C HIS A 194 -3.19 -9.01 -12.20
N LYS A 195 -3.48 -7.77 -11.76
CA LYS A 195 -3.44 -6.58 -12.62
C LYS A 195 -2.02 -6.22 -13.07
N LEU A 196 -1.01 -6.50 -12.24
CA LEU A 196 0.35 -6.00 -12.42
C LEU A 196 1.37 -7.09 -12.80
N GLY A 197 0.96 -8.37 -12.87
CA GLY A 197 1.86 -9.49 -13.13
C GLY A 197 2.92 -9.68 -12.03
N LEU A 198 2.54 -9.41 -10.78
CA LEU A 198 3.39 -9.56 -9.60
C LEU A 198 3.04 -10.86 -8.88
N ASP A 199 3.31 -12.00 -9.51
CA ASP A 199 2.96 -13.32 -8.96
C ASP A 199 3.46 -13.52 -7.53
N GLY A 200 2.62 -14.12 -6.68
CA GLY A 200 2.96 -14.39 -5.28
C GLY A 200 3.01 -13.14 -4.39
N LEU A 201 2.38 -12.03 -4.79
CA LEU A 201 2.36 -10.79 -4.00
C LEU A 201 1.75 -11.01 -2.61
N GLN A 202 2.52 -10.73 -1.57
CA GLN A 202 2.11 -10.96 -0.18
C GLN A 202 2.79 -9.98 0.78
N ILE A 203 2.17 -9.78 1.95
CA ILE A 203 2.80 -9.11 3.08
C ILE A 203 3.52 -10.14 3.95
N VAL A 204 4.79 -9.87 4.24
CA VAL A 204 5.60 -10.63 5.17
C VAL A 204 5.96 -9.77 6.40
N ARG A 205 5.93 -10.39 7.58
CA ARG A 205 6.35 -9.75 8.83
C ARG A 205 7.87 -9.81 8.95
N GLY A 206 8.53 -8.69 9.23
CA GLY A 206 9.98 -8.63 9.46
C GLY A 206 10.77 -8.04 8.30
N GLN A 207 12.06 -8.38 8.24
CA GLN A 207 13.01 -7.78 7.29
C GLN A 207 12.64 -8.17 5.86
N ALA A 208 12.68 -7.19 4.94
CA ALA A 208 12.28 -7.37 3.56
C ALA A 208 12.97 -8.62 2.97
N ALA A 209 12.17 -9.47 2.33
CA ALA A 209 12.71 -10.52 1.48
C ALA A 209 13.68 -9.89 0.48
N THR A 210 14.64 -10.68 0.00
CA THR A 210 15.63 -10.26 -1.01
C THR A 210 15.00 -9.61 -2.26
N ASP A 211 13.70 -9.83 -2.46
CA ASP A 211 12.81 -9.21 -3.45
C ASP A 211 11.57 -8.65 -2.74
N GLY A 212 11.57 -7.34 -2.50
CA GLY A 212 10.47 -6.69 -1.81
C GLY A 212 10.69 -5.20 -1.55
N ILE A 213 9.62 -4.55 -1.09
CA ILE A 213 9.66 -3.17 -0.60
C ILE A 213 9.26 -3.13 0.87
N MET A 214 9.95 -2.32 1.66
CA MET A 214 9.58 -2.09 3.05
C MET A 214 8.39 -1.12 3.11
N LEU A 215 7.39 -1.44 3.93
CA LEU A 215 6.29 -0.55 4.26
C LEU A 215 6.61 0.11 5.60
N LEU A 216 6.65 1.45 5.60
CA LEU A 216 7.05 2.25 6.76
C LEU A 216 5.82 2.88 7.43
N SER A 217 5.88 3.01 8.75
CA SER A 217 4.91 3.75 9.53
C SER A 217 5.02 5.25 9.27
N PRO A 218 4.02 6.07 9.67
CA PRO A 218 4.19 7.52 9.73
C PRO A 218 5.44 7.98 10.48
N GLY A 219 5.88 7.24 11.50
CA GLY A 219 7.12 7.51 12.25
C GLY A 219 8.40 7.09 11.52
N GLY A 220 8.29 6.39 10.39
CA GLY A 220 9.41 5.87 9.62
C GLY A 220 9.83 4.44 10.00
N ASP A 221 9.13 3.80 10.94
CA ASP A 221 9.48 2.45 11.40
C ASP A 221 8.99 1.36 10.44
N PRO A 222 9.73 0.27 10.23
CA PRO A 222 9.27 -0.86 9.43
C PRO A 222 8.02 -1.52 10.04
N VAL A 223 6.92 -1.54 9.27
CA VAL A 223 5.65 -2.17 9.67
C VAL A 223 5.57 -3.59 9.13
N ALA A 224 5.98 -3.77 7.89
CA ALA A 224 5.97 -5.01 7.11
C ALA A 224 6.82 -4.85 5.85
N ALA A 225 7.02 -5.94 5.12
CA ALA A 225 7.51 -5.88 3.75
C ALA A 225 6.48 -6.48 2.79
N LEU A 226 6.40 -5.90 1.59
CA LEU A 226 5.69 -6.45 0.46
C LEU A 226 6.68 -7.28 -0.37
N SER A 227 6.34 -8.53 -0.66
CA SER A 227 7.21 -9.48 -1.39
C SER A 227 6.43 -10.21 -2.48
N TRP A 228 7.13 -10.72 -3.49
CA TRP A 228 6.57 -11.44 -4.63
C TRP A 228 7.61 -12.42 -5.20
N ASP A 229 7.18 -13.31 -6.08
CA ASP A 229 8.06 -14.31 -6.69
C ASP A 229 9.00 -13.69 -7.73
N ARG A 230 10.30 -13.95 -7.57
CA ARG A 230 11.32 -13.48 -8.50
C ARG A 230 11.27 -14.30 -9.80
N LEU A 231 10.64 -13.77 -10.83
CA LEU A 231 10.91 -14.20 -12.21
C LEU A 231 12.32 -13.75 -12.62
N ARG A 232 13.23 -14.71 -12.80
CA ARG A 232 14.59 -14.50 -13.36
C ARG A 232 14.61 -14.87 -14.84
N THR A 233 13.89 -14.12 -15.67
CA THR A 233 13.71 -14.44 -17.10
C THR A 233 15.05 -14.51 -17.85
N GLY A 234 16.01 -13.64 -17.52
CA GLY A 234 17.36 -13.65 -18.08
C GLY A 234 18.13 -14.91 -17.68
N SER A 235 18.08 -15.31 -16.42
CA SER A 235 18.67 -16.57 -15.94
C SER A 235 18.02 -17.81 -16.58
N LEU A 236 16.70 -17.80 -16.78
CA LEU A 236 15.97 -18.88 -17.47
C LEU A 236 16.37 -18.97 -18.95
N LEU A 237 16.50 -17.83 -19.63
CA LEU A 237 16.98 -17.76 -21.01
C LEU A 237 18.43 -18.23 -21.12
N LYS A 238 19.30 -17.85 -20.17
CA LYS A 238 20.68 -18.34 -20.10
C LYS A 238 20.72 -19.86 -20.03
N ALA A 239 19.95 -20.46 -19.13
CA ALA A 239 19.86 -21.92 -19.00
C ALA A 239 19.36 -22.58 -20.30
N LYS A 240 18.34 -22.00 -20.94
CA LYS A 240 17.78 -22.52 -22.19
C LYS A 240 18.79 -22.52 -23.36
N PHE A 241 19.65 -21.51 -23.45
CA PHE A 241 20.60 -21.39 -24.55
C PHE A 241 22.01 -21.91 -24.21
N ALA A 242 22.26 -22.32 -22.97
CA ALA A 242 23.56 -22.82 -22.53
C ALA A 242 24.05 -24.01 -23.38
N ASP A 243 23.17 -24.98 -23.65
CA ASP A 243 23.51 -26.18 -24.44
C ASP A 243 23.85 -25.84 -25.90
N MET A 244 23.11 -24.89 -26.49
CA MET A 244 23.37 -24.40 -27.84
C MET A 244 24.71 -23.65 -27.93
N ILE A 245 25.02 -22.84 -26.92
CA ILE A 245 26.29 -22.11 -26.84
C ILE A 245 27.46 -23.09 -26.70
N TRP A 246 27.33 -24.09 -25.82
CA TRP A 246 28.34 -25.15 -25.67
C TRP A 246 28.55 -25.95 -26.96
N PHE A 247 27.47 -26.28 -27.66
CA PHE A 247 27.54 -26.94 -28.95
C PHE A 247 28.33 -26.11 -29.97
N VAL A 248 28.04 -24.82 -30.11
CA VAL A 248 28.77 -23.92 -31.03
C VAL A 248 30.25 -23.83 -30.66
N LEU A 249 30.60 -23.73 -29.38
CA LEU A 249 32.00 -23.67 -28.92
C LEU A 249 32.76 -24.97 -29.18
N SER A 250 32.09 -26.12 -29.09
CA SER A 250 32.70 -27.43 -29.37
C SER A 250 33.08 -27.62 -30.84
N LEU A 251 32.46 -26.88 -31.77
CA LEU A 251 32.79 -26.92 -33.20
C LEU A 251 34.11 -26.23 -33.56
N PHE A 252 34.70 -25.47 -32.63
CA PHE A 252 35.94 -24.73 -32.81
C PHE A 252 37.13 -25.32 -32.00
N HIS A 253 36.92 -26.43 -31.30
CA HIS A 253 37.97 -27.25 -30.67
C HIS A 253 38.27 -28.46 -31.55
#